data_AF-A0A1W9GRQ0-F1
#
_entry.id   AF-A0A1W9GRQ0-F1
#
_cell.length_a   1.000
_cell.length_b   1.000
_cell.length_c   1.000
_cell.angle_alpha   90.00
_cell.angle_beta   90.00
_cell.angle_gamma   90.00
#
_symmetry.space_group_name_H-M   'P 1'
#
loop_
_entity.id
_entity.type
_entity.pdbx_description
1 polymer ?
#
loop_
_entity_poly.entity_id
_entity_poly.type
_entity_poly.pdbx_seq_one_letter_code
_entity_poly.pdbx_strand_id
1 'polypeptide(L)' 'MVTELECREPGCPPIETVIAVLTGPGNTQQYKIHKTATEIGLSDIEKMAVNEEAHHDQH' A
#
# COMPACT_ATOMS: atom_id res chain seq x y z
N MET A 1 0.17 -9.48 4.31
CA MET A 1 -0.27 -9.79 2.93
C MET A 1 0.24 -8.68 2.03
N VAL A 2 0.69 -8.99 0.81
CA VAL A 2 1.16 -8.00 -0.17
C VAL A 2 0.47 -8.30 -1.49
N THR A 3 -0.20 -7.32 -2.06
CA THR A 3 -1.02 -7.48 -3.28
C THR A 3 -0.84 -6.28 -4.20
N GLU A 4 -0.65 -6.53 -5.49
CA GLU A 4 -0.62 -5.49 -6.52
C GLU A 4 -2.02 -5.26 -7.11
N LEU A 5 -2.42 -4.00 -7.28
CA LEU A 5 -3.66 -3.57 -7.92
C LEU A 5 -3.32 -2.71 -9.13
N GLU A 6 -3.96 -3.01 -10.26
CA GLU A 6 -3.80 -2.24 -11.49
C GLU A 6 -5.07 -1.44 -11.76
N CYS A 7 -4.92 -0.13 -11.96
CA CYS A 7 -5.99 0.68 -12.53
C CYS A 7 -5.97 0.54 -14.06
N ARG A 8 -7.09 0.12 -14.64
CA ARG A 8 -7.23 -0.14 -16.10
C ARG A 8 -7.92 1.00 -16.86
N GLU A 9 -8.00 2.18 -16.27
CA GLU A 9 -8.66 3.33 -16.88
C GLU A 9 -7.72 4.12 -17.80
N PRO A 10 -8.24 4.70 -18.90
CA PRO A 10 -7.44 5.53 -19.80
C PRO A 10 -6.82 6.72 -19.07
N GLY A 11 -5.49 6.78 -19.02
CA GLY A 11 -4.75 7.87 -18.37
C GLY A 11 -4.29 7.59 -16.93
N CYS A 12 -4.49 6.38 -16.39
CA CYS A 12 -4.01 6.02 -15.05
C CYS A 12 -2.58 5.43 -15.09
N PRO A 13 -1.60 5.98 -14.33
CA PRO A 13 -0.29 5.36 -14.12
C PRO A 13 -0.34 4.16 -13.14
N PRO A 14 0.73 3.33 -13.09
CA PRO A 14 0.64 1.88 -13.08
C PRO A 14 0.74 1.29 -11.67
N ILE A 15 0.10 0.15 -11.45
CA ILE A 15 0.36 -0.81 -10.36
C ILE A 15 0.64 -0.18 -8.97
N GLU A 16 -0.36 -0.18 -8.08
CA GLU A 16 -0.14 0.06 -6.65
C GLU A 16 0.06 -1.27 -5.91
N THR A 17 0.92 -1.27 -4.89
CA THR A 17 1.03 -2.40 -3.96
C THR A 17 0.35 -2.05 -2.64
N VAL A 18 -0.60 -2.88 -2.24
CA VAL A 18 -1.24 -2.86 -0.93
C VAL A 18 -0.51 -3.82 0.01
N ILE A 19 0.00 -3.31 1.13
CA ILE A 19 0.63 -4.08 2.19
C ILE A 19 -0.32 -4.08 3.40
N ALA A 20 -0.80 -5.26 3.78
CA ALA A 20 -1.60 -5.45 4.99
C ALA A 20 -0.76 -6.11 6.09
N VAL A 21 -0.60 -5.39 7.21
CA VAL A 21 0.07 -5.85 8.43
C VAL A 21 -1.00 -6.29 9.42
N LEU A 22 -0.97 -7.58 9.79
CA LEU A 22 -1.88 -8.17 10.76
C LEU A 22 -1.32 -7.96 12.16
N THR A 23 -1.94 -7.08 12.95
CA THR A 23 -1.46 -6.71 14.30
C THR A 23 -2.20 -7.48 15.40
N GLY A 24 -3.30 -8.16 15.07
CA GLY A 24 -4.05 -9.02 15.98
C GLY A 24 -5.32 -9.56 15.33
N PRO A 25 -6.11 -10.39 16.04
CA PRO A 25 -7.38 -10.89 15.53
C PRO A 25 -8.32 -9.73 15.17
N GLY A 26 -8.70 -9.63 13.89
CA GLY A 26 -9.56 -8.55 13.39
C GLY A 26 -8.89 -7.18 13.27
N ASN A 27 -7.59 -7.05 13.61
CA ASN A 27 -6.85 -5.80 13.46
C ASN A 27 -5.86 -5.91 12.30
N THR A 28 -6.01 -5.04 11.32
CA THR A 28 -5.19 -4.99 10.11
C THR A 28 -4.90 -3.54 9.76
N GLN A 29 -3.63 -3.20 9.69
CA GLN A 29 -3.18 -1.93 9.13
C GLN A 29 -2.88 -2.14 7.65
N GLN A 30 -3.44 -1.29 6.79
CA GLN A 30 -3.20 -1.35 5.35
C GLN A 30 -2.42 -0.11 4.91
N TYR A 31 -1.46 -0.34 4.02
CA TYR A 31 -0.63 0.70 3.44
C TYR A 31 -0.62 0.53 1.92
N LYS A 32 -0.56 1.64 1.19
CA LYS A 32 -0.54 1.67 -0.28
C LYS A 32 0.73 2.35 -0.76
N ILE A 33 1.44 1.71 -1.68
CA ILE A 33 2.66 2.25 -2.30
C ILE A 33 2.50 2.18 -3.83
N HIS A 34 2.63 3.31 -4.51
CA HIS A 34 2.53 3.42 -5.98
C HIS A 34 3.81 2.93 -6.68
N LYS A 35 4.09 1.64 -6.52
CA LYS A 35 5.20 0.89 -7.08
C LYS A 35 4.79 -0.57 -7.21
N THR A 36 5.42 -1.31 -8.13
CA THR A 36 5.33 -2.77 -8.10
C THR A 36 5.95 -3.30 -6.80
N ALA A 37 5.51 -4.47 -6.35
CA ALA A 37 6.01 -5.11 -5.15
C ALA A 37 7.53 -5.36 -5.23
N THR A 38 8.05 -5.54 -6.45
CA THR A 38 9.47 -5.75 -6.72
C THR A 38 10.32 -4.48 -6.66
N GLU A 39 9.71 -3.30 -6.79
CA GLU A 39 10.40 -2.00 -6.74
C GLU A 39 10.39 -1.37 -5.33
N ILE A 40 9.66 -1.97 -4.39
CA ILE A 40 9.59 -1.51 -3.01
C ILE A 40 10.88 -1.90 -2.28
N GLY A 41 11.58 -0.88 -1.80
CA GLY A 41 12.80 -1.04 -1.01
C GLY A 41 12.60 -0.69 0.46
N LEU A 42 13.64 -0.91 1.26
CA LEU A 42 13.64 -0.60 2.69
C LEU A 42 13.27 0.86 2.99
N SER A 43 13.78 1.80 2.20
CA SER A 43 13.51 3.23 2.39
C SER A 43 12.05 3.63 2.14
N ASP A 44 11.31 2.85 1.35
CA ASP A 44 9.86 3.05 1.17
C ASP A 44 9.10 2.58 2.41
N ILE A 45 9.51 1.45 2.99
CA ILE A 45 8.94 0.91 4.23
C ILE A 45 9.23 1.82 5.42
N GLU A 46 10.45 2.37 5.52
CA GLU A 46 10.82 3.32 6.57
C GLU A 46 9.96 4.58 6.52
N LYS A 47 9.71 5.13 5.33
CA LYS A 47 8.81 6.29 5.17
C LYS A 47 7.38 5.98 5.55
N MET A 48 6.92 4.77 5.25
CA MET A 48 5.59 4.28 5.59
C MET A 48 5.40 4.10 7.10
N ALA A 49 6.39 3.55 7.80
CA ALA A 49 6.33 3.31 9.25
C ALA A 49 6.30 4.60 10.09
N VAL A 50 6.71 5.75 9.51
CA VAL A 50 6.77 7.04 10.20
C VAL A 50 5.46 7.84 10.05
N ASN A 51 4.56 7.47 9.12
CA ASN A 51 3.28 8.14 8.91
C ASN A 51 2.10 7.21 9.27
N GLU A 52 1.59 7.28 10.50
CA GLU A 52 0.36 6.59 10.92
C GLU A 52 -0.95 7.22 10.39
N GLU A 53 -0.88 8.28 9.57
CA GLU A 53 -2.07 8.98 9.08
C GLU A 53 -1.93 9.35 7.60
N ALA A 54 -2.45 8.53 6.68
CA ALA A 54 -2.96 9.02 5.39
C ALA A 54 -3.76 7.94 4.64
N HIS A 55 -5.02 8.28 4.33
CA HIS A 55 -5.94 7.63 3.37
C HIS A 55 -6.74 6.42 3.86
N HIS A 56 -7.59 6.70 4.85
CA HIS A 56 -8.93 6.14 4.92
C HIS A 56 -9.75 6.62 3.71
N ASP A 57 -9.64 5.92 2.58
CA ASP A 57 -10.58 6.09 1.46
C ASP A 57 -11.79 5.18 1.73
N GLN A 58 -12.74 5.71 2.52
CA GLN A 58 -14.13 5.27 2.50
C GLN A 58 -14.86 6.13 1.46
N HIS A 59 -15.16 5.59 0.28
CA HIS A 59 -16.53 5.43 -0.26
C HIS A 59 -16.49 4.78 -1.65
#